data_AF-A0A1X1FGX2-F1
#
_entry.id   AF-A0A1X1FGX2-F1
#
_cell.length_a   1.000
_cell.length_b   1.000
_cell.length_c   1.000
_cell.angle_alpha   90.00
_cell.angle_beta   90.00
_cell.angle_gamma   90.00
#
_symmetry.space_group_name_H-M   'P 1'
#
loop_
_entity.id
_entity.type
_entity.pdbx_description
1 polymer ?
#
loop_
_entity_poly.entity_id
_entity_poly.type
_entity_poly.pdbx_seq_one_letter_code
_entity_poly.pdbx_strand_id
1 'polypeptide(L)'
;MNSTYFKATIREITYAWGKFISIVLIIMLGSLLYVGIRATGPDLDHSADTYFTQQHLGDLNVTSTLGLTHKDLDLIQNAQHVQTAEASHMVTVKKSQSQVVQIYSYSKTAQLNKLKVVSGHLPRNANQIVLDKKATGYQLGDTYRLPKTTGLRHQTFKVVGFVNSPLFVSSTDRGTTNVGSGDVDYFAYVPNQAFNQSAYATIAVRFDNTQDLAAGTSKYNKRVDQDQNRLEDQLANRPEQRRHEIVGPALTKVNS
;
A
#
# COMPACT_ATOMS: atom_id res chain seq x y z
N MET A 1 38.19 -5.38 -48.07
CA MET A 1 38.00 -6.64 -47.34
C MET A 1 37.83 -7.74 -48.39
N ASN A 2 38.80 -8.65 -48.49
CA ASN A 2 38.94 -9.53 -49.66
C ASN A 2 37.80 -10.57 -49.75
N SER A 3 37.04 -10.54 -50.86
CA SER A 3 35.88 -11.40 -51.15
C SER A 3 36.14 -12.90 -50.95
N THR A 4 37.39 -13.33 -51.16
CA THR A 4 37.84 -14.71 -51.00
C THR A 4 37.74 -15.23 -49.57
N TYR A 5 38.07 -14.40 -48.57
CA TYR A 5 38.00 -14.82 -47.15
C TYR A 5 36.56 -14.96 -46.69
N PHE A 6 35.67 -14.04 -47.09
CA PHE A 6 34.25 -14.11 -46.76
C PHE A 6 33.59 -15.37 -47.37
N LYS A 7 33.93 -15.70 -48.62
CA LYS A 7 33.47 -16.95 -49.26
C LYS A 7 33.99 -18.20 -48.55
N ALA A 8 35.23 -18.19 -48.07
CA ALA A 8 35.79 -19.29 -47.30
C ALA A 8 35.07 -19.47 -45.95
N THR A 9 34.83 -18.37 -45.21
CA THR A 9 34.09 -18.39 -43.94
C THR A 9 32.66 -18.90 -44.08
N ILE A 10 31.92 -18.46 -45.11
CA ILE A 10 30.55 -18.97 -45.36
C ILE A 10 30.58 -20.47 -45.67
N ARG A 11 31.54 -20.94 -46.46
CA ARG A 11 31.68 -22.37 -46.77
C ARG A 11 31.97 -23.20 -45.51
N GLU A 12 32.82 -22.72 -44.62
CA GLU A 12 33.10 -23.38 -43.34
C GLU A 12 31.87 -23.40 -42.41
N ILE A 13 31.11 -22.30 -42.35
CA ILE A 13 29.84 -22.24 -41.62
C ILE A 13 28.86 -23.29 -42.14
N THR A 14 28.74 -23.45 -43.46
CA THR A 14 27.86 -24.47 -44.06
C THR A 14 28.34 -25.90 -43.81
N TYR A 15 29.65 -26.13 -43.73
CA TYR A 15 30.22 -27.45 -43.45
C TYR A 15 30.08 -27.85 -41.96
N ALA A 16 30.13 -26.87 -41.05
CA ALA A 16 30.00 -27.06 -39.61
C ALA A 16 28.69 -26.49 -39.04
N TRP A 17 27.59 -26.59 -39.81
CA TRP A 17 26.31 -25.92 -39.54
C TRP A 17 25.78 -26.17 -38.11
N GLY A 18 25.90 -27.40 -37.60
CA GLY A 18 25.50 -27.74 -36.22
C GLY A 18 26.29 -26.99 -35.14
N LYS A 19 27.62 -26.88 -35.29
CA LYS A 19 28.46 -26.13 -34.33
C LYS A 19 28.20 -24.64 -34.39
N PHE A 20 27.99 -24.10 -35.59
CA PHE A 20 27.64 -22.70 -35.80
C PHE A 20 26.31 -22.35 -35.13
N ILE A 21 25.26 -23.15 -35.36
CA ILE A 21 23.96 -22.96 -34.71
C ILE A 21 24.11 -23.02 -33.18
N SER A 22 24.85 -23.99 -32.64
CA SER A 22 25.04 -24.09 -31.19
C SER A 22 25.68 -22.82 -30.61
N ILE A 23 26.71 -22.27 -31.25
CA ILE A 23 27.34 -21.02 -30.80
C ILE A 23 26.37 -19.85 -30.89
N VAL A 24 25.62 -19.74 -31.99
CA VAL A 24 24.59 -18.69 -32.17
C VAL A 24 23.52 -18.80 -31.08
N LEU A 25 23.02 -20.00 -30.78
CA LEU A 25 22.01 -20.22 -29.74
C LEU A 25 22.54 -19.87 -28.35
N ILE A 26 23.79 -20.20 -28.02
CA ILE A 26 24.41 -19.85 -26.73
C ILE A 26 24.52 -18.33 -26.60
N ILE A 27 24.99 -17.64 -27.64
CA ILE A 27 25.12 -16.17 -27.64
C ILE A 27 23.74 -15.51 -27.58
N MET A 28 22.77 -16.02 -28.35
CA MET A 28 21.39 -15.52 -28.37
C MET A 28 20.76 -15.65 -26.98
N LEU A 29 20.88 -16.82 -26.34
CA LEU A 29 20.36 -17.05 -25.00
C LEU A 29 20.99 -16.09 -23.98
N GLY A 30 22.31 -15.91 -24.02
CA GLY A 30 23.01 -14.97 -23.15
C GLY A 30 22.56 -13.52 -23.36
N SER A 31 22.40 -13.10 -24.62
CA SER A 31 21.95 -11.74 -24.95
C SER A 31 20.49 -11.48 -24.56
N LEU A 32 19.58 -12.44 -24.80
CA LEU A 32 18.17 -12.33 -24.43
C LEU A 32 17.98 -12.26 -22.92
N LEU A 33 18.72 -13.09 -22.16
CA LEU A 33 18.69 -13.05 -20.71
C LEU A 33 19.19 -11.70 -20.18
N TYR A 34 20.31 -11.20 -20.70
CA TYR A 34 20.87 -9.92 -20.29
C TYR A 34 19.91 -8.74 -20.57
N VAL A 35 19.37 -8.68 -21.79
CA VAL A 35 18.41 -7.63 -22.19
C VAL A 35 17.10 -7.76 -21.39
N GLY A 36 16.59 -8.98 -21.21
CA GLY A 36 15.35 -9.22 -20.45
C GLY A 36 15.43 -8.74 -19.02
N ILE A 37 16.49 -9.09 -18.29
CA ILE A 37 16.69 -8.63 -16.91
C ILE A 37 16.86 -7.10 -16.86
N ARG A 38 17.62 -6.53 -17.80
CA ARG A 38 17.90 -5.09 -17.83
C ARG A 38 16.68 -4.24 -18.20
N ALA A 39 15.78 -4.75 -19.04
CA ALA A 39 14.56 -4.04 -19.43
C ALA A 39 13.45 -4.15 -18.36
N THR A 40 13.37 -5.27 -17.66
CA THR A 40 12.32 -5.52 -16.66
C THR A 40 12.33 -4.49 -15.52
N GLY A 41 13.51 -4.04 -15.07
CA GLY A 41 13.62 -3.06 -13.98
C GLY A 41 12.94 -1.73 -14.31
N PRO A 42 13.40 -0.99 -15.34
CA PRO A 42 12.77 0.26 -15.77
C PRO A 42 11.27 0.15 -16.08
N ASP A 43 10.83 -0.96 -16.69
CA ASP A 43 9.41 -1.17 -17.01
C ASP A 43 8.55 -1.32 -15.75
N LEU A 44 9.08 -2.02 -14.72
CA LEU A 44 8.41 -2.14 -13.42
C LEU A 44 8.37 -0.80 -12.69
N ASP A 45 9.48 -0.05 -12.68
CA ASP A 45 9.55 1.27 -12.06
C ASP A 45 8.53 2.23 -12.68
N HIS A 46 8.45 2.26 -14.01
CA HIS A 46 7.48 3.10 -14.73
C HIS A 46 6.02 2.68 -14.45
N SER A 47 5.77 1.38 -14.40
CA SER A 47 4.44 0.83 -14.10
C SER A 47 4.01 1.18 -12.67
N ALA A 48 4.93 1.07 -11.71
CA ALA A 48 4.69 1.42 -10.30
C ALA A 48 4.43 2.92 -10.13
N ASP A 49 5.28 3.77 -10.71
CA ASP A 49 5.13 5.23 -10.66
C ASP A 49 3.80 5.71 -11.26
N THR A 50 3.43 5.16 -12.43
CA THR A 50 2.14 5.43 -13.06
C THR A 50 0.98 5.02 -12.15
N TYR A 51 1.07 3.85 -11.53
CA TYR A 51 0.02 3.35 -10.64
C TYR A 51 -0.12 4.20 -9.37
N PHE A 52 1.00 4.58 -8.75
CA PHE A 52 1.02 5.43 -7.55
C PHE A 52 0.51 6.84 -7.83
N THR A 53 0.90 7.42 -8.95
CA THR A 53 0.43 8.75 -9.38
C THR A 53 -1.07 8.74 -9.65
N GLN A 54 -1.58 7.74 -10.38
CA GLN A 54 -3.01 7.61 -10.66
C GLN A 54 -3.86 7.48 -9.38
N GLN A 55 -3.42 6.64 -8.44
CA GLN A 55 -4.15 6.42 -7.19
C GLN A 55 -3.86 7.46 -6.11
N HIS A 56 -3.00 8.45 -6.39
CA HIS A 56 -2.59 9.48 -5.43
C HIS A 56 -2.11 8.84 -4.11
N LEU A 57 -1.19 7.89 -4.22
CA LEU A 57 -0.60 7.25 -3.04
C LEU A 57 0.09 8.30 -2.17
N GLY A 58 -0.05 8.20 -0.86
CA GLY A 58 0.70 9.03 0.09
C GLY A 58 2.18 8.68 0.09
N ASP A 59 3.02 9.69 0.28
CA ASP A 59 4.48 9.53 0.34
C ASP A 59 4.91 8.91 1.68
N LEU A 60 4.19 9.23 2.76
CA LEU A 60 4.45 8.74 4.12
C LEU A 60 3.16 8.35 4.84
N ASN A 61 3.29 7.47 5.83
CA ASN A 61 2.24 7.12 6.76
C ASN A 61 2.74 7.30 8.19
N VAL A 62 2.16 8.26 8.92
CA VAL A 62 2.44 8.46 10.34
C VAL A 62 1.54 7.52 11.13
N THR A 63 2.13 6.65 11.95
CA THR A 63 1.39 5.70 12.80
C THR A 63 1.75 5.90 14.27
N SER A 64 0.85 5.51 15.17
CA SER A 64 1.09 5.59 16.62
C SER A 64 0.47 4.40 17.34
N THR A 65 1.21 3.85 18.31
CA THR A 65 0.74 2.76 19.18
C THR A 65 -0.41 3.19 20.10
N LEU A 66 -0.44 4.48 20.49
CA LEU A 66 -1.46 5.07 21.36
C LEU A 66 -2.63 5.72 20.59
N GLY A 67 -2.59 5.60 19.25
CA GLY A 67 -3.54 6.24 18.34
C GLY A 67 -3.31 7.75 18.21
N LEU A 68 -3.57 8.25 17.01
CA LEU A 68 -3.43 9.65 16.62
C LEU A 68 -4.73 10.41 16.86
N THR A 69 -4.64 11.70 17.09
CA THR A 69 -5.77 12.59 17.37
C THR A 69 -5.97 13.58 16.24
N HIS A 70 -7.10 14.31 16.28
CA HIS A 70 -7.33 15.41 15.34
C HIS A 70 -6.25 16.49 15.44
N LYS A 71 -5.73 16.76 16.64
CA LYS A 71 -4.60 17.70 16.82
C LYS A 71 -3.35 17.26 16.06
N ASP A 72 -3.07 15.96 15.99
CA ASP A 72 -1.95 15.42 15.22
C ASP A 72 -2.15 15.65 13.73
N LEU A 73 -3.38 15.43 13.25
CA LEU A 73 -3.76 15.71 11.86
C LEU A 73 -3.56 17.19 11.52
N ASP A 74 -4.04 18.10 12.38
CA ASP A 74 -3.91 19.54 12.16
C ASP A 74 -2.45 19.98 12.13
N LEU A 75 -1.60 19.46 13.03
CA LEU A 75 -0.17 19.77 13.04
C LEU A 75 0.52 19.32 11.75
N ILE A 76 0.21 18.11 11.28
CA ILE A 76 0.78 17.56 10.05
C ILE A 76 0.27 18.34 8.83
N GLN A 77 -1.02 18.70 8.78
CA GLN A 77 -1.59 19.47 7.67
C GLN A 77 -0.95 20.87 7.55
N ASN A 78 -0.55 21.47 8.67
CA ASN A 78 0.12 22.77 8.68
C ASN A 78 1.65 22.69 8.55
N ALA A 79 2.21 21.49 8.41
CA ALA A 79 3.64 21.32 8.24
C ALA A 79 4.10 21.79 6.86
N GLN A 80 5.35 22.23 6.79
CA GLN A 80 5.93 22.71 5.55
C GLN A 80 5.95 21.60 4.50
N HIS A 81 5.61 21.95 3.25
CA HIS A 81 5.55 21.06 2.10
C HIS A 81 4.46 19.98 2.13
N VAL A 82 3.65 19.90 3.18
CA VAL A 82 2.51 18.98 3.20
C VAL A 82 1.42 19.54 2.30
N GLN A 83 1.11 18.82 1.22
CA GLN A 83 0.00 19.17 0.34
C GLN A 83 -1.32 18.64 0.89
N THR A 84 -1.33 17.36 1.28
CA THR A 84 -2.52 16.66 1.75
C THR A 84 -2.14 15.74 2.89
N ALA A 85 -2.92 15.76 3.97
CA ALA A 85 -2.84 14.73 5.00
C ALA A 85 -4.23 14.21 5.34
N GLU A 86 -4.38 12.88 5.35
CA GLU A 86 -5.65 12.19 5.58
C GLU A 86 -5.50 11.13 6.67
N ALA A 87 -6.29 11.29 7.72
CA ALA A 87 -6.36 10.31 8.79
C ALA A 87 -7.28 9.15 8.42
N SER A 88 -6.91 7.94 8.85
CA SER A 88 -7.75 6.75 8.70
C SER A 88 -7.77 5.92 9.97
N HIS A 89 -8.92 5.28 10.19
CA HIS A 89 -9.11 4.28 11.23
C HIS A 89 -8.80 2.91 10.66
N MET A 90 -8.33 2.04 11.55
CA MET A 90 -7.96 0.68 11.18
C MET A 90 -8.25 -0.25 12.36
N VAL A 91 -8.88 -1.38 12.06
CA VAL A 91 -9.16 -2.42 13.04
C VAL A 91 -8.80 -3.76 12.44
N THR A 92 -7.97 -4.52 13.13
CA THR A 92 -7.68 -5.90 12.76
C THR A 92 -8.62 -6.83 13.49
N VAL A 93 -9.27 -7.73 12.75
CA VAL A 93 -10.24 -8.69 13.28
C VAL A 93 -9.85 -10.10 12.89
N LYS A 94 -9.72 -10.97 13.89
CA LYS A 94 -9.64 -12.42 13.68
C LYS A 94 -11.03 -12.97 13.37
N LYS A 95 -11.31 -13.28 12.10
CA LYS A 95 -12.60 -13.82 11.67
C LYS A 95 -12.74 -15.31 11.97
N SER A 96 -11.67 -16.09 11.77
CA SER A 96 -11.61 -17.52 12.09
C SER A 96 -10.21 -17.90 12.62
N GLN A 97 -9.97 -19.18 12.91
CA GLN A 97 -8.63 -19.63 13.35
C GLN A 97 -7.53 -19.34 12.32
N SER A 98 -7.87 -19.29 11.03
CA SER A 98 -6.96 -19.11 9.90
C SER A 98 -7.33 -17.91 9.01
N GLN A 99 -8.18 -16.99 9.50
CA GLN A 99 -8.53 -15.79 8.75
C GLN A 99 -8.45 -14.55 9.63
N VAL A 100 -7.50 -13.69 9.31
CA VAL A 100 -7.32 -12.37 9.91
C VAL A 100 -7.55 -11.31 8.84
N VAL A 101 -8.41 -10.36 9.17
CA VAL A 101 -8.87 -9.33 8.23
C VAL A 101 -8.56 -7.97 8.81
N GLN A 102 -7.91 -7.13 8.01
CA GLN A 102 -7.61 -5.75 8.38
C GLN A 102 -8.62 -4.82 7.73
N ILE A 103 -9.36 -4.09 8.56
CA ILE A 103 -10.46 -3.25 8.12
C ILE A 103 -10.01 -1.81 8.22
N TYR A 104 -9.99 -1.15 7.07
CA TYR A 104 -9.62 0.25 6.92
C TYR A 104 -10.85 1.13 6.75
N SER A 105 -10.71 2.39 7.13
CA SER A 105 -11.73 3.38 6.93
C SER A 105 -11.67 3.99 5.54
N TYR A 106 -12.82 4.09 4.88
CA TYR A 106 -12.97 4.71 3.57
C TYR A 106 -13.73 6.02 3.66
N SER A 107 -13.20 7.05 3.01
CA SER A 107 -13.88 8.31 2.78
C SER A 107 -14.07 8.53 1.28
N LYS A 108 -15.28 8.94 0.88
CA LYS A 108 -15.57 9.31 -0.51
C LYS A 108 -14.84 10.60 -0.93
N THR A 109 -14.53 11.46 0.03
CA THR A 109 -13.80 12.72 -0.21
C THR A 109 -12.29 12.54 -0.13
N ALA A 110 -11.80 11.31 0.10
CA ALA A 110 -10.38 11.02 0.17
C ALA A 110 -9.69 11.39 -1.15
N GLN A 111 -8.68 12.23 -1.04
CA GLN A 111 -7.80 12.60 -2.14
C GLN A 111 -6.60 11.65 -2.23
N LEU A 112 -6.23 10.99 -1.13
CA LEU A 112 -5.12 10.05 -1.09
C LEU A 112 -5.60 8.60 -1.15
N ASN A 113 -4.68 7.72 -1.59
CA ASN A 113 -4.84 6.26 -1.55
C ASN A 113 -6.15 5.77 -2.20
N LYS A 114 -6.48 6.32 -3.36
CA LYS A 114 -7.71 6.00 -4.08
C LYS A 114 -7.76 4.52 -4.42
N LEU A 115 -8.90 3.90 -4.12
CA LEU A 115 -9.10 2.46 -4.33
C LEU A 115 -9.46 2.19 -5.79
N LYS A 116 -8.83 1.18 -6.37
CA LYS A 116 -9.17 0.69 -7.71
C LYS A 116 -10.27 -0.36 -7.60
N VAL A 117 -11.47 -0.03 -8.07
CA VAL A 117 -12.60 -0.98 -8.10
C VAL A 117 -12.34 -2.06 -9.15
N VAL A 118 -12.45 -3.32 -8.74
CA VAL A 118 -12.36 -4.49 -9.62
C VAL A 118 -13.76 -4.93 -10.05
N SER A 119 -14.70 -4.97 -9.10
CA SER A 119 -16.10 -5.30 -9.37
C SER A 119 -17.03 -4.66 -8.33
N GLY A 120 -18.28 -4.40 -8.73
CA GLY A 120 -19.27 -3.74 -7.87
C GLY A 120 -19.03 -2.24 -7.75
N HIS A 121 -19.16 -1.70 -6.54
CA HIS A 121 -18.96 -0.27 -6.27
C HIS A 121 -18.38 0.00 -4.87
N LEU A 122 -17.85 1.21 -4.66
CA LEU A 122 -17.36 1.67 -3.36
C LEU A 122 -18.51 1.85 -2.35
N PRO A 123 -18.26 1.70 -1.03
CA PRO A 123 -19.31 1.72 -0.04
C PRO A 123 -19.87 3.13 0.15
N ARG A 124 -21.20 3.24 0.24
CA ARG A 124 -21.93 4.51 0.38
C ARG A 124 -22.55 4.68 1.77
N ASN A 125 -22.91 3.56 2.41
CA ASN A 125 -23.58 3.54 3.71
C ASN A 125 -22.73 2.79 4.74
N ALA A 126 -22.88 3.13 6.02
CA ALA A 126 -22.11 2.53 7.13
C ALA A 126 -22.21 0.99 7.23
N ASN A 127 -23.27 0.39 6.67
CA ASN A 127 -23.49 -1.06 6.65
C ASN A 127 -22.96 -1.76 5.40
N GLN A 128 -22.17 -1.07 4.57
CA GLN A 128 -21.59 -1.61 3.35
C GLN A 128 -20.08 -1.80 3.50
N ILE A 129 -19.56 -2.86 2.88
CA ILE A 129 -18.15 -3.20 2.90
C ILE A 129 -17.67 -3.53 1.49
N VAL A 130 -16.44 -3.14 1.17
CA VAL A 130 -15.72 -3.67 0.02
C VAL A 130 -14.56 -4.52 0.51
N LEU A 131 -14.31 -5.62 -0.19
CA LEU A 131 -13.27 -6.57 0.17
C LEU A 131 -12.09 -6.46 -0.81
N ASP A 132 -10.91 -6.87 -0.37
CA ASP A 132 -9.79 -7.14 -1.26
C ASP A 132 -10.20 -8.15 -2.34
N LYS A 133 -9.70 -7.99 -3.56
CA LYS A 133 -9.80 -8.98 -4.63
C LYS A 133 -9.34 -10.38 -4.20
N LYS A 134 -8.39 -10.47 -3.27
CA LYS A 134 -7.89 -11.76 -2.73
C LYS A 134 -8.92 -12.49 -1.85
N ALA A 135 -9.96 -11.81 -1.36
CA ALA A 135 -10.97 -12.42 -0.51
C ALA A 135 -11.80 -13.46 -1.31
N THR A 136 -11.54 -14.74 -1.08
CA THR A 136 -12.27 -15.85 -1.71
C THR A 136 -13.50 -16.25 -0.90
N GLY A 137 -14.50 -16.82 -1.56
CA GLY A 137 -15.71 -17.32 -0.90
C GLY A 137 -16.78 -16.25 -0.60
N TYR A 138 -16.68 -15.06 -1.22
CA TYR A 138 -17.71 -14.02 -1.15
C TYR A 138 -18.15 -13.59 -2.54
N GLN A 139 -19.41 -13.19 -2.64
CA GLN A 139 -20.02 -12.63 -3.84
C GLN A 139 -20.60 -11.24 -3.54
N LEU A 140 -20.86 -10.47 -4.61
CA LEU A 140 -21.53 -9.18 -4.49
C LEU A 140 -22.95 -9.39 -3.95
N GLY A 141 -23.30 -8.66 -2.91
CA GLY A 141 -24.58 -8.76 -2.22
C GLY A 141 -24.56 -9.63 -0.97
N ASP A 142 -23.49 -10.38 -0.72
CA ASP A 142 -23.37 -11.26 0.43
C ASP A 142 -23.39 -10.51 1.75
N THR A 143 -23.84 -11.22 2.79
CA THR A 143 -23.78 -10.73 4.16
C THR A 143 -22.47 -11.14 4.81
N TYR A 144 -21.62 -10.15 5.07
CA TYR A 144 -20.34 -10.31 5.72
C TYR A 144 -20.44 -10.04 7.21
N ARG A 145 -20.32 -11.09 8.03
CA ARG A 145 -20.39 -11.01 9.49
C ARG A 145 -19.00 -11.09 10.11
N LEU A 146 -18.69 -10.13 10.96
CA LEU A 146 -17.48 -10.04 11.76
C LEU A 146 -17.79 -10.38 13.23
N PRO A 147 -16.84 -10.98 13.95
CA PRO A 147 -16.91 -11.11 15.40
C PRO A 147 -17.02 -9.74 16.08
N LYS A 148 -17.53 -9.74 17.32
CA LYS A 148 -17.62 -8.51 18.13
C LYS A 148 -16.21 -7.93 18.33
N THR A 149 -16.00 -6.73 17.82
CA THR A 149 -14.76 -5.95 17.99
C THR A 149 -15.07 -4.62 18.65
N THR A 150 -14.09 -4.05 19.34
CA THR A 150 -14.22 -2.77 20.05
C THR A 150 -14.16 -1.56 19.13
N GLY A 151 -13.72 -1.70 17.87
CA GLY A 151 -13.49 -0.57 16.95
C GLY A 151 -14.56 -0.31 15.89
N LEU A 152 -15.58 -1.16 15.77
CA LEU A 152 -16.67 -1.03 14.79
C LEU A 152 -18.04 -0.93 15.45
N ARG A 153 -18.92 -0.09 14.91
CA ARG A 153 -20.31 0.08 15.35
C ARG A 153 -21.21 -1.08 14.96
N HIS A 154 -20.93 -1.66 13.79
CA HIS A 154 -21.70 -2.76 13.21
C HIS A 154 -20.82 -4.00 13.07
N GLN A 155 -21.45 -5.16 13.20
CA GLN A 155 -20.80 -6.47 13.02
C GLN A 155 -21.15 -7.09 11.67
N THR A 156 -22.25 -6.64 11.06
CA THR A 156 -22.79 -7.22 9.84
C THR A 156 -22.80 -6.17 8.76
N PHE A 157 -22.19 -6.49 7.63
CA PHE A 157 -22.07 -5.61 6.48
C PHE A 157 -22.54 -6.32 5.21
N LYS A 158 -23.00 -5.57 4.23
CA LYS A 158 -23.29 -6.08 2.89
C LYS A 158 -22.07 -5.87 1.99
N VAL A 159 -21.59 -6.94 1.36
CA VAL A 159 -20.50 -6.86 0.37
C VAL A 159 -21.02 -6.15 -0.87
N VAL A 160 -20.44 -5.01 -1.22
CA VAL A 160 -20.87 -4.19 -2.37
C VAL A 160 -19.82 -4.08 -3.47
N GLY A 161 -18.60 -4.56 -3.23
CA GLY A 161 -17.54 -4.47 -4.21
C GLY A 161 -16.28 -5.22 -3.80
N PHE A 162 -15.44 -5.47 -4.79
CA PHE A 162 -14.06 -5.95 -4.63
C PHE A 162 -13.11 -4.91 -5.19
N VAL A 163 -12.03 -4.63 -4.46
CA VAL A 163 -11.11 -3.53 -4.76
C VAL A 163 -9.65 -3.98 -4.61
N ASN A 164 -8.77 -3.27 -5.32
CA ASN A 164 -7.34 -3.27 -5.05
C ASN A 164 -6.99 -1.94 -4.38
N SER A 165 -6.20 -2.00 -3.31
CA SER A 165 -5.70 -0.81 -2.62
C SER A 165 -4.27 -0.51 -3.08
N PRO A 166 -3.92 0.76 -3.34
CA PRO A 166 -2.57 1.14 -3.73
C PRO A 166 -1.54 0.94 -2.60
N LEU A 167 -2.00 0.79 -1.36
CA LEU A 167 -1.16 0.48 -0.20
C LEU A 167 -0.52 -0.92 -0.28
N PHE A 168 -1.09 -1.82 -1.08
CA PHE A 168 -0.61 -3.19 -1.23
C PHE A 168 -0.24 -3.45 -2.69
N VAL A 169 1.04 -3.27 -3.01
CA VAL A 169 1.58 -3.51 -4.36
C VAL A 169 1.67 -5.01 -4.67
N SER A 170 1.97 -5.82 -3.65
CA SER A 170 2.00 -7.26 -3.77
C SER A 170 0.60 -7.81 -4.05
N SER A 171 0.49 -8.83 -4.90
CA SER A 171 -0.76 -9.54 -5.14
C SER A 171 -1.08 -10.55 -4.04
N THR A 172 -0.06 -10.99 -3.28
CA THR A 172 -0.16 -12.05 -2.27
C THR A 172 -0.01 -11.55 -0.84
N ASP A 173 0.87 -10.58 -0.61
CA ASP A 173 1.21 -10.09 0.72
C ASP A 173 0.30 -8.91 1.12
N ARG A 174 -0.22 -8.95 2.35
CA ARG A 174 -1.07 -7.92 2.97
C ARG A 174 -0.54 -7.44 4.31
N GLY A 175 0.71 -7.78 4.63
CA GLY A 175 1.36 -7.41 5.87
C GLY A 175 1.04 -8.34 7.03
N THR A 176 1.68 -8.04 8.15
CA THR A 176 1.63 -8.83 9.38
C THR A 176 0.81 -8.15 10.45
N THR A 177 0.45 -8.90 11.48
CA THR A 177 -0.39 -8.44 12.59
C THR A 177 -0.14 -9.27 13.84
N ASN A 178 -0.25 -8.65 15.02
CA ASN A 178 -0.13 -9.35 16.31
C ASN A 178 -1.40 -10.15 16.67
N VAL A 179 -2.39 -10.21 15.77
CA VAL A 179 -3.68 -10.85 15.99
C VAL A 179 -3.76 -12.14 15.17
N GLY A 180 -4.10 -13.26 15.81
CA GLY A 180 -4.37 -14.51 15.10
C GLY A 180 -3.10 -15.24 14.67
N SER A 181 -2.97 -15.54 13.38
CA SER A 181 -1.86 -16.31 12.79
C SER A 181 -0.56 -15.53 12.65
N GLY A 182 -0.58 -14.19 12.78
CA GLY A 182 0.59 -13.34 12.52
C GLY A 182 0.52 -12.60 11.19
N ASP A 183 -0.29 -13.10 10.24
CA ASP A 183 -0.41 -12.56 8.89
C ASP A 183 -1.83 -12.06 8.61
N VAL A 184 -1.96 -11.02 7.78
CA VAL A 184 -3.24 -10.54 7.29
C VAL A 184 -3.59 -11.31 6.01
N ASP A 185 -4.75 -11.97 5.98
CA ASP A 185 -5.17 -12.74 4.81
C ASP A 185 -5.64 -11.83 3.67
N TYR A 186 -6.44 -10.83 4.04
CA TYR A 186 -7.00 -9.81 3.15
C TYR A 186 -7.41 -8.56 3.92
N PHE A 187 -7.51 -7.44 3.21
CA PHE A 187 -8.07 -6.20 3.76
C PHE A 187 -9.55 -6.05 3.38
N ALA A 188 -10.22 -5.15 4.08
CA ALA A 188 -11.53 -4.66 3.73
C ALA A 188 -11.64 -3.17 4.02
N TYR A 189 -12.55 -2.47 3.34
CA TYR A 189 -12.85 -1.08 3.59
C TYR A 189 -14.32 -0.88 3.91
N VAL A 190 -14.58 -0.12 4.98
CA VAL A 190 -15.91 0.33 5.39
C VAL A 190 -15.91 1.86 5.53
N PRO A 191 -17.04 2.54 5.34
CA PRO A 191 -17.08 4.00 5.51
C PRO A 191 -16.64 4.44 6.91
N ASN A 192 -16.02 5.61 7.03
CA ASN A 192 -15.55 6.15 8.31
C ASN A 192 -16.65 6.14 9.40
N GLN A 193 -17.92 6.32 9.02
CA GLN A 193 -19.05 6.29 9.97
C GLN A 193 -19.25 4.93 10.66
N ALA A 194 -18.71 3.84 10.10
CA ALA A 194 -18.81 2.50 10.69
C ALA A 194 -17.86 2.31 11.88
N PHE A 195 -16.87 3.19 12.06
CA PHE A 195 -15.95 3.16 13.20
C PHE A 195 -16.54 3.88 14.41
N ASN A 196 -16.20 3.40 15.61
CA ASN A 196 -16.58 4.01 16.89
C ASN A 196 -15.39 4.64 17.65
N GLN A 197 -14.19 4.58 17.07
CA GLN A 197 -12.96 5.09 17.67
C GLN A 197 -12.79 6.57 17.32
N SER A 198 -12.46 7.39 18.32
CA SER A 198 -12.09 8.79 18.10
C SER A 198 -10.63 8.94 17.67
N ALA A 199 -9.77 7.97 18.01
CA ALA A 199 -8.38 7.96 17.61
C ALA A 199 -8.20 7.34 16.22
N TYR A 200 -7.30 7.92 15.43
CA TYR A 200 -6.89 7.43 14.13
C TYR A 200 -5.72 6.45 14.28
N ALA A 201 -5.64 5.48 13.38
CA ALA A 201 -4.57 4.49 13.37
C ALA A 201 -3.36 4.99 12.57
N THR A 202 -3.61 5.65 11.44
CA THR A 202 -2.58 6.19 10.57
C THR A 202 -3.03 7.52 9.95
N ILE A 203 -2.08 8.39 9.66
CA ILE A 203 -2.26 9.59 8.85
C ILE A 203 -1.36 9.45 7.62
N ALA A 204 -1.99 9.33 6.45
CA ALA A 204 -1.29 9.35 5.17
C ALA A 204 -0.95 10.80 4.81
N VAL A 205 0.27 11.05 4.36
CA VAL A 205 0.80 12.37 4.02
C VAL A 205 1.35 12.36 2.61
N ARG A 206 1.04 13.39 1.84
CA ARG A 206 1.62 13.64 0.52
C ARG A 206 2.22 15.04 0.48
N PHE A 207 3.44 15.14 -0.03
CA PHE A 207 4.16 16.40 -0.14
C PHE A 207 3.92 17.08 -1.50
N ASP A 208 4.08 18.40 -1.53
CA ASP A 208 3.97 19.21 -2.75
C ASP A 208 5.20 19.06 -3.66
N ASN A 209 6.36 18.88 -3.05
CA ASN A 209 7.68 18.89 -3.66
C ASN A 209 8.15 17.53 -4.20
N THR A 210 7.31 16.50 -4.08
CA THR A 210 7.56 15.13 -4.57
C THR A 210 6.79 14.83 -5.85
N GLN A 211 5.82 15.67 -6.26
CA GLN A 211 4.88 15.37 -7.34
C GLN A 211 5.54 15.15 -8.71
N ASP A 212 6.62 15.89 -8.99
CA ASP A 212 7.34 15.80 -10.26
C ASP A 212 8.47 14.76 -10.23
N LEU A 213 8.61 14.02 -9.13
CA LEU A 213 9.67 13.03 -8.93
C LEU A 213 9.08 11.63 -9.02
N ALA A 214 9.68 10.80 -9.88
CA ALA A 214 9.29 9.40 -9.96
C ALA A 214 9.54 8.69 -8.62
N ALA A 215 8.52 8.00 -8.14
CA ALA A 215 8.54 7.30 -6.87
C ALA A 215 9.69 6.26 -6.82
N GLY A 216 10.37 6.18 -5.69
CA GLY A 216 11.49 5.23 -5.49
C GLY A 216 12.84 5.67 -6.07
N THR A 217 12.90 6.77 -6.84
CA THR A 217 14.18 7.33 -7.27
C THR A 217 14.97 7.92 -6.10
N SER A 218 16.31 7.95 -6.21
CA SER A 218 17.15 8.52 -5.14
C SER A 218 16.86 9.98 -4.83
N LYS A 219 16.37 10.76 -5.81
CA LYS A 219 15.96 12.16 -5.59
C LYS A 219 14.66 12.23 -4.79
N TYR A 220 13.67 11.42 -5.16
CA TYR A 220 12.41 11.29 -4.43
C TYR A 220 12.67 10.87 -2.98
N ASN A 221 13.41 9.79 -2.76
CA ASN A 221 13.68 9.26 -1.41
C ASN A 221 14.38 10.32 -0.53
N LYS A 222 15.40 11.00 -1.06
CA LYS A 222 16.07 12.08 -0.31
C LYS A 222 15.13 13.20 0.10
N ARG A 223 14.13 13.53 -0.73
CA ARG A 223 13.19 14.60 -0.43
C ARG A 223 12.19 14.17 0.64
N VAL A 224 11.64 12.97 0.49
CA VAL A 224 10.77 12.35 1.48
C VAL A 224 11.50 12.22 2.82
N ASP A 225 12.75 11.77 2.85
CA ASP A 225 13.54 11.64 4.08
C ASP A 225 13.75 12.99 4.78
N GLN A 226 14.00 14.06 4.01
CA GLN A 226 14.15 15.42 4.58
C GLN A 226 12.86 15.91 5.22
N ASP A 227 11.72 15.72 4.56
CA ASP A 227 10.43 16.16 5.07
C ASP A 227 9.91 15.23 6.18
N GLN A 228 10.26 13.94 6.15
CA GLN A 228 10.05 13.01 7.26
C GLN A 228 10.74 13.50 8.54
N ASN A 229 12.05 13.79 8.47
CA ASN A 229 12.81 14.26 9.64
C ASN A 229 12.20 15.55 10.22
N ARG A 230 11.74 16.46 9.37
CA ARG A 230 11.05 17.69 9.82
C ARG A 230 9.74 17.39 10.54
N LEU A 231 8.93 16.45 10.00
CA LEU A 231 7.70 16.02 10.66
C LEU A 231 7.99 15.33 11.99
N GLU A 232 9.02 14.50 12.06
CA GLU A 232 9.45 13.86 13.31
C GLU A 232 9.84 14.90 14.36
N ASP A 233 10.65 15.90 13.99
CA ASP A 233 11.04 17.00 14.89
C ASP A 233 9.82 17.80 15.38
N GLN A 234 8.87 18.10 14.49
CA GLN A 234 7.62 18.80 14.85
C GLN A 234 6.74 17.97 15.79
N LEU A 235 6.71 16.66 15.61
CA LEU A 235 5.88 15.74 16.40
C LEU A 235 6.61 15.17 17.62
N ALA A 236 7.88 15.53 17.87
CA ALA A 236 8.73 14.93 18.91
C ALA A 236 8.08 14.92 20.31
N ASN A 237 7.31 15.96 20.65
CA ASN A 237 6.64 16.08 21.95
C ASN A 237 5.27 15.38 22.01
N ARG A 238 4.70 14.96 20.87
CA ARG A 238 3.35 14.39 20.79
C ARG A 238 3.21 13.03 21.47
N PRO A 239 4.16 12.08 21.40
CA PRO A 239 4.06 10.81 22.13
C PRO A 239 3.88 11.00 23.64
N GLU A 240 4.66 11.89 24.25
CA GLU A 240 4.56 12.18 25.69
C GLU A 240 3.24 12.87 26.04
N GLN A 241 2.84 13.88 25.26
CA GLN A 241 1.53 14.54 25.42
C GLN A 241 0.38 13.53 25.31
N ARG A 242 0.46 12.61 24.34
CA ARG A 242 -0.55 11.58 24.13
C ARG A 242 -0.62 10.61 25.30
N ARG A 243 0.54 10.22 25.87
CA ARG A 243 0.59 9.39 27.07
C ARG A 243 -0.09 10.07 28.25
N HIS A 244 0.14 11.37 28.46
CA HIS A 244 -0.54 12.14 29.51
C HIS A 244 -2.06 12.26 29.28
N GLU A 245 -2.51 12.49 28.04
CA GLU A 245 -3.93 12.55 27.68
C GLU A 245 -4.67 11.24 27.95
N ILE A 246 -4.00 10.08 27.81
CA ILE A 246 -4.60 8.77 28.04
C ILE A 246 -4.51 8.35 29.52
N VAL A 247 -3.36 8.57 30.16
CA VAL A 247 -3.10 8.12 31.54
C VAL A 247 -3.78 9.02 32.58
N GLY A 248 -3.84 10.33 32.34
CA GLY A 248 -4.45 11.30 33.27
C GLY A 248 -5.87 10.93 33.70
N PRO A 249 -6.81 10.72 32.75
CA PRO A 249 -8.19 10.30 33.06
C PRO A 249 -8.31 8.89 33.66
N ALA A 250 -7.37 8.00 33.35
CA ALA A 250 -7.36 6.63 33.88
C ALA A 250 -6.97 6.61 35.36
N LEU A 251 -6.04 7.47 35.79
CA LEU A 251 -5.63 7.60 37.19
C LEU A 251 -6.70 8.28 38.06
N THR A 252 -7.47 9.24 37.51
CA THR A 252 -8.56 9.88 38.26
C THR A 252 -9.67 8.88 38.63
N LYS A 253 -9.94 7.91 37.75
CA LYS A 253 -10.92 6.83 38.00
C LYS A 253 -10.47 5.77 39.01
N VAL A 254 -9.17 5.62 39.25
CA VAL A 254 -8.63 4.68 40.25
C VAL A 254 -8.65 5.29 41.65
N ASN A 255 -8.57 6.62 41.75
CA ASN A 255 -8.59 7.37 43.01
C ASN A 255 -9.99 7.90 43.39
N SER A 256 -11.04 7.46 42.70
CA SER A 256 -12.46 7.78 43.01
C SER A 256 -13.19 6.48 43.37
#